data_AF-A0A7K2ZJF5-F1
#
_entry.id   AF-A0A7K2ZJF5-F1
#
_cell.length_a   1.000
_cell.length_b   1.000
_cell.length_c   1.000
_cell.angle_alpha   90.00
_cell.angle_beta   90.00
_cell.angle_gamma   90.00
#
_symmetry.space_group_name_H-M   'P 1'
#
loop_
_entity.id
_entity.type
_entity.pdbx_description
1 polymer ?
#
loop_
_entity_poly.entity_id
_entity_poly.type
_entity_poly.pdbx_seq_one_letter_code
_entity_poly.pdbx_strand_id
1 'polypeptide(L)'
;GGTPADDGRRALLETAGRLWSRGVPLDRSALDADHHRVPLPTYPFRRDRYWADLPVSPLLHRVLWEEAGLSDASPAAVGSVLLTGPDAASVSRFARQLAAEGIRLHTGGEEPPDAVVLVAGPAPVQEDADALGRAQETALAAFDEALARLDETRARRMLVLTEDVH
;
A
#
# COMPACT_ATOMS: atom_id res chain seq x y z
N GLY A 1 -8.35 -21.71 60.57
CA GLY A 1 -6.94 -22.14 60.55
C GLY A 1 -6.80 -23.18 59.47
N GLY A 2 -5.97 -22.93 58.46
CA GLY A 2 -5.67 -23.91 57.41
C GLY A 2 -4.89 -25.08 57.99
N THR A 3 -5.16 -26.30 57.51
CA THR A 3 -4.36 -27.47 57.88
C THR A 3 -2.98 -27.37 57.24
N PRO A 4 -1.92 -27.92 57.85
CA PRO A 4 -0.55 -27.83 57.31
C PRO A 4 -0.39 -28.40 55.89
N ALA A 5 -1.31 -29.28 55.46
CA ALA A 5 -1.39 -29.77 54.09
C ALA A 5 -1.86 -28.70 53.08
N ASP A 6 -2.74 -27.78 53.49
CA ASP A 6 -3.23 -26.69 52.65
C ASP A 6 -2.15 -25.61 52.42
N ASP A 7 -1.32 -25.38 53.44
CA ASP A 7 -0.15 -24.49 53.33
C ASP A 7 0.91 -25.04 52.35
N GLY A 8 1.14 -26.36 52.36
CA GLY A 8 2.04 -27.00 51.40
C GLY A 8 1.55 -26.89 49.96
N ARG A 9 0.25 -27.12 49.72
CA ARG A 9 -0.35 -27.01 48.39
C ARG A 9 -0.26 -25.58 47.84
N ARG A 10 -0.56 -24.59 48.68
CA ARG A 10 -0.46 -23.17 48.32
C ARG A 10 0.96 -22.78 47.95
N ALA A 11 1.96 -23.16 48.75
CA ALA A 11 3.36 -22.86 48.48
C ALA A 11 3.84 -23.47 47.14
N LEU A 12 3.36 -24.67 46.81
CA LEU A 12 3.67 -25.32 45.54
C LEU A 12 3.05 -24.59 44.34
N LEU A 13 1.78 -24.18 44.41
CA LEU A 13 1.10 -23.42 43.36
C LEU A 13 1.72 -22.03 43.18
N GLU A 14 2.09 -21.35 44.27
CA GLU A 14 2.82 -20.07 44.23
C GLU A 14 4.16 -20.22 43.50
N THR A 15 4.90 -21.30 43.79
CA THR A 15 6.18 -21.59 43.12
C THR A 15 5.98 -21.86 41.62
N ALA A 16 4.98 -22.66 41.26
CA ALA A 16 4.63 -22.92 39.85
C ALA A 16 4.25 -21.64 39.10
N GLY A 17 3.46 -20.76 39.73
CA GLY A 17 3.09 -19.46 39.16
C GLY A 17 4.29 -18.55 38.90
N ARG A 18 5.29 -18.54 39.79
CA ARG A 18 6.54 -17.78 39.60
C ARG A 18 7.38 -18.32 38.45
N LEU A 19 7.47 -19.64 38.30
CA LEU A 19 8.19 -20.26 37.18
C LEU A 19 7.52 -19.96 35.84
N TRP A 20 6.19 -20.09 35.77
CA TRP A 20 5.41 -19.73 34.58
C TRP A 20 5.59 -18.26 34.19
N SER A 21 5.55 -17.36 35.18
CA SER A 21 5.76 -15.91 34.95
C SER A 21 7.17 -15.57 34.42
N ARG A 22 8.13 -16.49 34.56
CA ARG A 22 9.48 -16.38 34.00
C ARG A 22 9.65 -17.11 32.67
N GLY A 23 8.56 -17.60 32.07
CA GLY A 23 8.57 -18.27 30.76
C GLY A 23 8.91 -19.76 30.82
N VAL A 24 8.98 -20.37 32.01
CA VAL A 24 9.17 -21.83 32.11
C VAL A 24 7.88 -22.52 31.66
N PRO A 25 7.92 -23.41 30.66
CA PRO A 25 6.74 -24.13 30.21
C PRO A 25 6.21 -25.02 31.33
N LEU A 26 4.90 -24.99 31.55
CA LEU A 26 4.19 -25.80 32.54
C LEU A 26 3.25 -26.76 31.81
N ASP A 27 3.45 -28.07 32.02
CA ASP A 27 2.44 -29.06 31.65
C ASP A 27 1.26 -28.94 32.62
N ARG A 28 0.12 -28.54 32.09
CA ARG A 28 -1.14 -28.30 32.81
C ARG A 28 -2.21 -29.33 32.49
N SER A 29 -1.88 -30.39 31.75
CA SER A 29 -2.83 -31.45 31.37
C SER A 29 -3.58 -32.04 32.58
N ALA A 30 -2.89 -32.27 33.69
CA ALA A 30 -3.49 -32.76 34.94
C ALA A 30 -4.29 -31.68 35.71
N LEU A 31 -3.97 -30.39 35.52
CA LEU A 31 -4.71 -29.26 36.11
C LEU A 31 -6.00 -28.97 35.34
N ASP A 32 -5.99 -29.20 34.03
CA ASP A 32 -7.09 -28.88 33.13
C ASP A 32 -8.09 -30.06 33.00
N ALA A 33 -7.71 -31.26 33.46
CA ALA A 33 -8.60 -32.43 33.48
C ALA A 33 -9.86 -32.15 34.34
N ASP A 34 -11.03 -32.47 33.79
CA ASP A 34 -12.35 -32.33 34.45
C ASP A 34 -12.81 -30.89 34.80
N HIS A 35 -12.24 -29.86 34.16
CA HIS A 35 -12.67 -28.47 34.35
C HIS A 35 -13.57 -27.95 33.23
N HIS A 36 -14.52 -27.08 33.58
CA HIS A 36 -15.42 -26.44 32.62
C HIS A 36 -14.88 -25.08 32.14
N ARG A 37 -15.11 -24.76 30.86
CA ARG A 37 -14.80 -23.43 30.32
C ARG A 37 -15.77 -22.40 30.91
N VAL A 38 -15.22 -21.31 31.44
CA VAL A 38 -15.98 -20.15 31.94
C VAL A 38 -15.70 -18.92 31.07
N PRO A 39 -16.70 -18.06 30.81
CA PRO A 39 -16.46 -16.82 30.08
C PRO A 39 -15.59 -15.88 30.92
N LEU A 40 -14.50 -15.41 30.33
CA LEU A 40 -13.62 -14.41 30.92
C LEU A 40 -13.83 -13.05 30.25
N PRO A 41 -13.55 -11.94 30.95
CA PRO A 41 -13.49 -10.63 30.30
C PRO A 41 -12.54 -10.65 29.10
N THR A 42 -12.89 -9.91 28.06
CA THR A 42 -12.01 -9.71 26.91
C THR A 42 -10.73 -8.98 27.35
N TYR A 43 -9.62 -9.28 26.66
CA TYR A 43 -8.34 -8.61 26.88
C TYR A 43 -8.50 -7.08 26.90
N PRO A 44 -8.03 -6.38 27.94
CA PRO A 44 -8.16 -4.93 28.05
C PRO A 44 -7.10 -4.26 27.17
N PHE A 45 -7.39 -4.15 25.87
CA PHE A 45 -6.51 -3.48 24.91
C PHE A 45 -6.12 -2.07 25.39
N ARG A 46 -4.82 -1.76 25.34
CA ARG A 46 -4.34 -0.38 25.45
C ARG A 46 -4.76 0.36 24.18
N ARG A 47 -5.76 1.22 24.31
CA ARG A 47 -6.35 1.96 23.19
C ARG A 47 -5.60 3.27 22.98
N ASP A 48 -5.01 3.41 21.80
CA ASP A 48 -4.51 4.69 21.30
C ASP A 48 -5.33 5.12 20.09
N ARG A 49 -5.43 6.44 19.90
CA ARG A 49 -6.19 7.03 18.80
C ARG A 49 -5.32 7.06 17.55
N TYR A 50 -5.62 6.20 16.58
CA TYR A 50 -4.97 6.18 15.27
C TYR A 50 -5.98 6.63 14.21
N TRP A 51 -5.86 7.89 13.76
CA TRP A 51 -6.57 8.42 12.59
C TRP A 51 -5.53 9.02 11.66
N ALA A 52 -5.68 8.81 10.35
CA ALA A 52 -4.93 9.56 9.37
C ALA A 52 -5.56 10.96 9.25
N ASP A 53 -4.76 12.01 9.44
CA ASP A 53 -5.18 13.35 9.07
C ASP A 53 -5.24 13.46 7.54
N LEU A 54 -6.23 14.17 7.02
CA LEU A 54 -6.32 14.43 5.59
C LEU A 54 -5.12 15.31 5.19
N PRO A 55 -4.27 14.87 4.25
CA PRO A 55 -3.20 15.72 3.75
C PRO A 55 -3.82 16.96 3.10
N VAL A 56 -3.26 18.14 3.41
CA VAL A 56 -3.56 19.37 2.66
C VAL A 56 -2.97 19.17 1.27
N SER A 57 -3.78 18.72 0.32
CA SER A 57 -3.33 18.50 -1.05
C SER A 57 -3.18 19.85 -1.76
N PRO A 58 -1.98 20.20 -2.26
CA PRO A 58 -1.78 21.41 -3.06
C PRO A 58 -2.28 21.23 -4.51
N LEU A 59 -2.86 20.07 -4.85
CA LEU A 59 -3.27 19.76 -6.21
C LEU A 59 -4.42 20.67 -6.64
N LEU A 60 -4.30 21.26 -7.83
CA LEU A 60 -5.38 22.03 -8.47
C LEU A 60 -6.55 21.13 -8.91
N HIS A 61 -6.34 19.81 -8.93
CA HIS A 61 -7.27 18.82 -9.46
C HIS A 61 -7.85 17.96 -8.36
N ARG A 62 -9.16 17.69 -8.45
CA ARG A 62 -9.81 16.65 -7.65
C ARG A 62 -9.82 15.35 -8.45
N VAL A 63 -8.98 14.41 -8.03
CA VAL A 63 -8.92 13.08 -8.64
C VAL A 63 -10.06 12.23 -8.08
N LEU A 64 -10.94 11.77 -8.96
CA LEU A 64 -12.01 10.83 -8.63
C LEU A 64 -11.77 9.54 -9.42
N TRP A 65 -11.97 8.41 -8.76
CA TRP A 65 -11.96 7.12 -9.45
C TRP A 65 -13.35 6.86 -10.03
N GLU A 66 -13.41 6.69 -11.35
CA GLU A 66 -14.61 6.30 -12.09
C GLU A 66 -14.24 5.16 -13.04
N GLU A 67 -15.00 4.08 -13.01
CA GLU A 67 -14.83 2.97 -13.96
C GLU A 67 -15.43 3.39 -15.30
N ALA A 68 -14.56 3.73 -16.26
CA ALA A 68 -14.95 4.08 -17.61
C ALA A 68 -14.54 2.96 -18.57
N GLY A 69 -15.50 2.42 -19.33
CA GLY A 69 -15.18 1.52 -20.43
C GLY A 69 -14.31 2.23 -21.47
N LEU A 70 -13.42 1.48 -22.13
CA LEU A 70 -12.66 2.00 -23.27
C LEU A 70 -13.65 2.50 -24.32
N SER A 71 -13.70 3.81 -24.53
CA SER A 71 -14.56 4.40 -25.54
C SER A 71 -14.11 3.91 -26.91
N ASP A 72 -15.06 3.49 -27.75
CA ASP A 72 -14.91 3.21 -29.20
C ASP A 72 -14.57 4.48 -30.01
N ALA A 73 -13.92 5.46 -29.37
CA ALA A 73 -13.48 6.67 -30.02
C ALA A 73 -12.60 6.28 -31.20
N SER A 74 -13.01 6.68 -32.41
CA SER A 74 -12.18 6.63 -33.60
C SER A 74 -10.79 7.11 -33.22
N PRO A 75 -9.71 6.40 -33.59
CA PRO A 75 -8.36 6.83 -33.29
C PRO A 75 -8.18 8.24 -33.85
N ALA A 76 -8.34 9.25 -32.99
CA ALA A 76 -7.88 10.58 -33.31
C ALA A 76 -6.37 10.40 -33.54
N ALA A 77 -5.86 10.95 -34.63
CA ALA A 77 -4.43 10.85 -34.94
C ALA A 77 -3.65 11.41 -33.74
N VAL A 78 -3.08 10.51 -32.93
CA VAL A 78 -2.24 10.88 -31.80
C VAL A 78 -0.97 11.46 -32.41
N GLY A 79 -0.81 12.78 -32.30
CA GLY A 79 0.28 13.52 -32.88
C GLY A 79 1.53 13.44 -32.01
N SER A 80 1.40 13.71 -30.72
CA SER A 80 2.51 13.61 -29.76
C SER A 80 2.07 13.33 -28.32
N VAL A 81 2.89 12.59 -27.57
CA VAL A 81 2.67 12.30 -26.15
C VAL A 81 3.89 12.63 -25.31
N LEU A 82 3.68 13.11 -24.09
CA LEU A 82 4.75 13.29 -23.10
C LEU A 82 4.76 12.09 -22.16
N LEU A 83 5.90 11.42 -22.03
CA LEU A 83 6.06 10.28 -21.12
C LEU A 83 6.73 10.71 -19.81
N THR A 84 6.25 10.18 -18.70
CA THR A 84 6.84 10.30 -17.36
C THR A 84 6.68 8.99 -16.60
N GLY A 85 7.44 8.79 -15.53
CA GLY A 85 7.35 7.60 -14.69
C GLY A 85 8.58 7.38 -13.82
N PRO A 86 8.45 6.59 -12.74
CA PRO A 86 9.53 6.37 -11.78
C PRO A 86 10.64 5.47 -12.33
N ASP A 87 10.37 4.64 -13.35
CA ASP A 87 11.35 3.76 -13.97
C ASP A 87 11.72 4.21 -15.40
N ALA A 88 12.92 4.74 -15.55
CA ALA A 88 13.45 5.20 -16.84
C ALA A 88 13.55 4.07 -17.87
N ALA A 89 13.77 2.81 -17.45
CA ALA A 89 13.87 1.68 -18.36
C ALA A 89 12.51 1.36 -19.01
N SER A 90 11.44 1.36 -18.21
CA SER A 90 10.06 1.18 -18.68
C SER A 90 9.59 2.35 -19.53
N VAL A 91 9.89 3.59 -19.13
CA VAL A 91 9.61 4.77 -19.96
C VAL A 91 10.32 4.66 -21.33
N SER A 92 11.60 4.29 -21.35
CA SER A 92 12.36 4.12 -22.59
C SER A 92 11.87 2.97 -23.46
N ARG A 93 11.39 1.88 -22.84
CA ARG A 93 10.79 0.74 -23.55
C ARG A 93 9.51 1.16 -24.25
N PHE A 94 8.62 1.84 -23.53
CA PHE A 94 7.36 2.32 -24.06
C PHE A 94 7.55 3.41 -25.12
N ALA A 95 8.51 4.33 -24.90
CA ALA A 95 8.95 5.32 -25.88
C ALA A 95 9.31 4.68 -27.24
N ARG A 96 10.08 3.58 -27.23
CA ARG A 96 10.44 2.85 -28.45
C ARG A 96 9.24 2.21 -29.14
N GLN A 97 8.29 1.67 -28.37
CA GLN A 97 7.07 1.08 -28.92
C GLN A 97 6.20 2.13 -29.60
N LEU A 98 5.99 3.28 -28.96
CA LEU A 98 5.25 4.40 -29.56
C LEU A 98 5.91 4.92 -30.84
N ALA A 99 7.24 5.05 -30.84
CA ALA A 99 7.98 5.48 -32.01
C ALA A 99 7.85 4.49 -33.19
N ALA A 100 7.78 3.18 -32.91
CA ALA A 100 7.54 2.16 -33.92
C ALA A 100 6.14 2.26 -34.56
N GLU A 101 5.15 2.73 -33.77
CA GLU A 101 3.79 3.03 -34.24
C GLU A 101 3.64 4.44 -34.85
N GLY A 102 4.75 5.19 -34.98
CA GLY A 102 4.77 6.53 -35.57
C GLY A 102 4.27 7.66 -34.66
N ILE A 103 4.07 7.38 -33.36
CA ILE A 103 3.66 8.38 -32.36
C ILE A 103 4.90 9.17 -31.90
N ARG A 104 4.84 10.50 -31.98
CA ARG A 104 5.96 11.36 -31.57
C ARG A 104 6.01 11.53 -30.06
N LEU A 105 7.22 11.59 -29.51
CA LEU A 105 7.43 11.98 -28.12
C LEU A 105 7.54 13.49 -28.06
N HIS A 106 6.76 14.11 -27.18
CA HIS A 106 6.86 15.52 -26.89
C HIS A 106 8.10 15.75 -26.03
N THR A 107 9.10 16.47 -26.57
CA THR A 107 10.35 16.81 -25.87
C THR A 107 10.40 18.30 -25.49
N GLY A 108 9.30 19.03 -25.65
CA GLY A 108 9.18 20.48 -25.49
C GLY A 108 8.74 21.17 -26.78
N GLY A 109 7.95 22.24 -26.67
CA GLY A 109 7.44 23.00 -27.81
C GLY A 109 6.29 23.94 -27.41
N GLU A 110 5.85 24.80 -28.34
CA GLU A 110 4.68 25.66 -28.14
C GLU A 110 3.35 24.90 -28.23
N GLU A 111 3.31 23.81 -29.01
CA GLU A 111 2.12 22.97 -29.13
C GLU A 111 2.02 21.97 -27.98
N PRO A 112 0.87 21.89 -27.29
CA PRO A 112 0.66 20.95 -26.20
C PRO A 112 0.63 19.50 -26.72
N PRO A 113 1.12 18.51 -25.96
CA PRO A 113 0.96 17.11 -26.30
C PRO A 113 -0.52 16.69 -26.19
N ASP A 114 -0.89 15.66 -26.94
CA ASP A 114 -2.25 15.10 -26.91
C ASP A 114 -2.57 14.47 -25.55
N ALA A 115 -1.56 13.87 -24.91
CA ALA A 115 -1.66 13.29 -23.58
C ALA A 115 -0.31 13.30 -22.84
N VAL A 116 -0.40 13.39 -21.51
CA VAL A 116 0.68 12.99 -20.59
C VAL A 116 0.46 11.53 -20.20
N VAL A 117 1.47 10.68 -20.32
CA VAL A 117 1.38 9.26 -19.98
C VAL A 117 2.34 8.96 -18.83
N LEU A 118 1.79 8.55 -17.69
CA LEU A 118 2.52 8.03 -16.54
C LEU A 118 2.72 6.51 -16.71
N VAL A 119 3.95 6.09 -16.95
CA VAL A 119 4.34 4.68 -16.99
C VAL A 119 4.71 4.25 -15.58
N ALA A 120 3.77 3.59 -14.88
CA ALA A 120 3.94 3.24 -13.46
C ALA A 120 5.05 2.19 -13.23
N GLY A 121 5.36 1.38 -14.23
CA GLY A 121 6.32 0.28 -14.14
C GLY A 121 5.70 -0.99 -13.53
N PRO A 122 6.53 -2.01 -13.23
CA PRO A 122 6.07 -3.27 -12.67
C PRO A 122 5.54 -3.09 -11.25
N ALA A 123 4.58 -3.94 -10.86
CA ALA A 123 4.10 -3.97 -9.49
C ALA A 123 5.25 -4.31 -8.52
N PRO A 124 5.41 -3.58 -7.41
CA PRO A 124 6.45 -3.85 -6.43
C PRO A 124 6.21 -5.22 -5.77
N VAL A 125 7.30 -5.95 -5.49
CA VAL A 125 7.22 -7.19 -4.70
C VAL A 125 6.90 -6.80 -3.25
N GLN A 126 5.79 -7.31 -2.73
CA GLN A 126 5.29 -7.00 -1.39
C GLN A 126 5.93 -7.91 -0.34
N GLU A 127 7.16 -7.59 0.07
CA GLU A 127 7.91 -8.40 1.06
C GLU A 127 7.55 -8.03 2.51
N ASP A 128 7.36 -6.74 2.79
CA ASP A 128 6.97 -6.21 4.10
C ASP A 128 6.21 -4.86 3.99
N ALA A 129 5.72 -4.37 5.13
CA ALA A 129 4.95 -3.12 5.21
C ALA A 129 5.78 -1.88 4.83
N ASP A 130 7.09 -1.88 5.13
CA ASP A 130 7.96 -0.74 4.83
C ASP A 130 8.26 -0.66 3.33
N ALA A 131 8.42 -1.81 2.66
CA ALA A 131 8.57 -1.92 1.22
C ALA A 131 7.31 -1.43 0.49
N LEU A 132 6.13 -1.81 0.98
CA LEU A 132 4.85 -1.29 0.47
C LEU A 132 4.75 0.23 0.65
N GLY A 133 5.15 0.75 1.81
CA GLY A 133 5.18 2.18 2.09
C GLY A 133 6.04 2.96 1.10
N ARG A 134 7.29 2.52 0.88
CA ARG A 134 8.20 3.16 -0.10
C ARG A 134 7.66 3.11 -1.53
N ALA A 135 7.05 1.99 -1.91
CA ALA A 135 6.47 1.86 -3.23
C ALA A 135 5.27 2.80 -3.43
N GLN A 136 4.42 2.94 -2.40
CA GLN A 136 3.32 3.90 -2.42
C GLN A 136 3.82 5.34 -2.51
N GLU A 137 4.83 5.72 -1.71
CA GLU A 137 5.45 7.04 -1.76
C GLU A 137 6.03 7.36 -3.15
N THR A 138 6.69 6.38 -3.77
CA THR A 138 7.26 6.50 -5.12
C THR A 138 6.17 6.69 -6.17
N ALA A 139 5.08 5.92 -6.07
CA ALA A 139 3.94 6.04 -6.98
C ALA A 139 3.24 7.40 -6.85
N LEU A 140 3.04 7.89 -5.62
CA LEU A 140 2.46 9.22 -5.37
C LEU A 140 3.36 10.35 -5.91
N ALA A 141 4.67 10.28 -5.69
CA ALA A 141 5.60 11.26 -6.21
C ALA A 141 5.60 11.32 -7.75
N ALA A 142 5.56 10.16 -8.41
CA ALA A 142 5.48 10.09 -9.87
C ALA A 142 4.13 10.59 -10.41
N PHE A 143 3.04 10.35 -9.67
CA PHE A 143 1.72 10.87 -9.99
C PHE A 143 1.66 12.41 -9.88
N ASP A 144 2.21 12.97 -8.81
CA ASP A 144 2.29 14.42 -8.62
C ASP A 144 3.16 15.08 -9.72
N GLU A 145 4.27 14.45 -10.11
CA GLU A 145 5.06 14.92 -11.26
C GLU A 145 4.24 14.89 -12.55
N ALA A 146 3.49 13.81 -12.81
CA ALA A 146 2.65 13.72 -14.01
C ALA A 146 1.56 14.80 -14.05
N LEU A 147 0.95 15.13 -12.91
CA LEU A 147 0.00 16.23 -12.80
C LEU A 147 0.66 17.59 -13.04
N ALA A 148 1.87 17.83 -12.52
CA ALA A 148 2.61 19.05 -12.80
C ALA A 148 2.88 19.20 -14.31
N ARG A 149 3.28 18.10 -14.98
CA ARG A 149 3.47 18.12 -16.44
C ARG A 149 2.17 18.33 -17.20
N LEU A 150 1.05 17.78 -16.74
CA LEU A 150 -0.27 18.02 -17.32
C LEU A 150 -0.61 19.52 -17.29
N ASP A 151 -0.36 20.18 -16.16
CA ASP A 151 -0.60 21.60 -15.96
C ASP A 151 0.34 22.48 -16.81
N GLU A 152 1.63 22.18 -16.78
CA GLU A 152 2.67 22.92 -17.53
C GLU A 152 2.44 22.85 -19.04
N THR A 153 2.13 21.65 -19.54
CA THR A 153 1.96 21.42 -20.98
C THR A 153 0.55 21.72 -21.47
N ARG A 154 -0.41 21.96 -20.56
CA ARG A 154 -1.85 22.13 -20.86
C ARG A 154 -2.43 20.97 -21.69
N ALA A 155 -1.90 19.76 -21.51
CA ALA A 155 -2.44 18.59 -22.19
C ALA A 155 -3.88 18.33 -21.71
N ARG A 156 -4.71 17.76 -22.58
CA ARG A 156 -6.15 17.57 -22.27
C ARG A 156 -6.45 16.33 -21.46
N ARG A 157 -5.51 15.38 -21.43
CA ARG A 157 -5.70 14.07 -20.83
C ARG A 157 -4.39 13.60 -20.19
N MET A 158 -4.53 12.87 -19.09
CA MET A 158 -3.46 12.10 -18.49
C MET A 158 -3.86 10.62 -18.52
N LEU A 159 -2.96 9.76 -18.96
CA LEU A 159 -3.13 8.31 -18.97
C LEU A 159 -2.16 7.69 -17.98
N VAL A 160 -2.60 6.69 -17.24
CA VAL A 160 -1.75 5.91 -16.35
C VAL A 160 -1.64 4.50 -16.94
N LEU A 161 -0.43 4.09 -17.27
CA LEU A 161 -0.13 2.76 -17.77
C LEU A 161 0.46 1.93 -16.64
N THR A 162 -0.29 0.93 -16.20
CA THR A 162 0.18 -0.11 -15.26
C THR A 162 0.53 -1.35 -16.07
N GLU A 163 1.64 -2.03 -15.75
CA GLU A 163 1.83 -3.38 -16.29
C GLU A 163 0.74 -4.29 -15.71
N ASP A 164 -0.04 -4.92 -16.59
CA ASP A 164 -1.13 -5.80 -16.21
C ASP A 164 -0.57 -6.96 -15.38
N VAL A 165 -0.98 -7.02 -14.11
CA VAL A 165 -0.78 -8.19 -13.25
C VAL A 165 -1.88 -9.17 -13.62
N HIS A 166 -1.61 -10.05 -14.59
CA HIS A 166 -2.43 -11.22 -14.88
C HIS A 166 -1.75 -12.47 -14.33
#